data_AF-A0A4Z2G1Z6-F1
#
_entry.id   AF-A0A4Z2G1Z6-F1
#
_cell.length_a   1.000
_cell.length_b   1.000
_cell.length_c   1.000
_cell.angle_alpha   90.00
_cell.angle_beta   90.00
_cell.angle_gamma   90.00
#
_symmetry.space_group_name_H-M   'P 1'
#
loop_
_entity.id
_entity.type
_entity.pdbx_description
1 polymer ?
#
loop_
_entity_poly.entity_id
_entity_poly.type
_entity_poly.pdbx_seq_one_letter_code
_entity_poly.pdbx_strand_id
1 'polypeptide(L)'
;MFCVFMKPNMLILNLQRQMYVDSAVYGQSDSNAGLGTETLRYLSGVIESIKTPLGTRENPARVCKDLLDCHHRLRDGWFWIDPNLGCTSDAFKVFCNFTAGGSTCLHPVASNKMVFDVGKVQMKFLHLLSAEASHSVTLHCLNDPPHGAVGAAPPQNAALRFRGWNKQTCEIQDGRWHQSRFFFHTQDSRQLPIVDIQEFPTSRSNSSERYIEISPVCFL
;
A
#
# COMPACT_ATOMS: atom_id res chain seq x y z
N MET A 1 -26.24 -4.48 -6.50
CA MET A 1 -25.08 -3.69 -6.90
C MET A 1 -23.86 -4.32 -6.23
N PHE A 2 -22.78 -4.66 -6.94
CA PHE A 2 -21.55 -5.14 -6.30
C PHE A 2 -20.93 -3.95 -5.55
N CYS A 3 -20.49 -4.15 -4.32
CA CYS A 3 -19.96 -3.07 -3.50
C CYS A 3 -18.77 -2.35 -4.19
N VAL A 4 -17.95 -3.11 -4.93
CA VAL A 4 -16.79 -2.65 -5.72
C VAL A 4 -17.10 -1.56 -6.77
N PHE A 5 -18.36 -1.32 -7.13
CA PHE A 5 -18.75 -0.29 -8.11
C PHE A 5 -19.42 0.97 -7.50
N MET A 6 -19.55 1.06 -6.17
CA MET A 6 -20.14 2.24 -5.53
C MET A 6 -19.10 3.33 -5.29
N LYS A 7 -18.91 4.24 -6.26
CA LYS A 7 -18.04 5.43 -6.14
C LYS A 7 -18.67 6.55 -5.26
N PRO A 8 -17.87 7.50 -4.70
CA PRO A 8 -18.25 8.31 -3.54
C PRO A 8 -19.16 9.53 -3.80
N ASN A 9 -19.53 9.84 -5.05
CA ASN A 9 -20.33 11.02 -5.38
C ASN A 9 -21.80 10.72 -5.66
N MET A 10 -22.38 9.77 -4.93
CA MET A 10 -23.83 9.64 -4.87
C MET A 10 -24.26 9.91 -3.43
N LEU A 11 -24.66 11.17 -3.18
CA LEU A 11 -25.61 11.54 -2.14
C LEU A 11 -26.88 10.68 -2.33
N ILE A 12 -26.87 9.46 -1.84
CA ILE A 12 -28.09 8.71 -1.54
C ILE A 12 -28.08 8.49 -0.05
N LEU A 13 -28.85 9.37 0.60
CA LEU A 13 -29.61 9.12 1.82
C LEU A 13 -29.66 7.63 2.18
N ASN A 14 -29.28 7.34 3.42
CA ASN A 14 -29.63 6.13 4.17
C ASN A 14 -30.78 5.33 3.54
N LEU A 15 -30.42 4.28 2.80
CA LEU A 15 -31.27 3.11 2.59
C LEU A 15 -30.56 1.92 3.24
N GLN A 16 -30.35 2.02 4.55
CA GLN A 16 -30.40 0.83 5.38
C GLN A 16 -31.83 0.26 5.26
N ARG A 17 -31.91 -1.03 4.90
CA ARG A 17 -33.10 -1.82 4.53
C ARG A 17 -33.59 -1.59 3.08
N GLN A 18 -33.23 -2.51 2.19
CA GLN A 18 -34.15 -3.59 1.77
C GLN A 18 -33.43 -4.51 0.76
N MET A 19 -32.73 -5.52 1.25
CA MET A 19 -32.63 -6.82 0.57
C MET A 19 -32.60 -7.89 1.67
N TYR A 20 -33.68 -7.92 2.44
CA TYR A 20 -34.12 -9.16 3.07
C TYR A 20 -34.57 -10.04 1.92
N VAL A 21 -33.74 -10.99 1.50
CA VAL A 21 -34.22 -12.09 0.68
C VAL A 21 -35.07 -12.92 1.61
N ASP A 22 -36.40 -12.74 1.54
CA ASP A 22 -37.35 -13.59 2.24
C ASP A 22 -37.02 -15.05 1.91
N SER A 23 -36.46 -15.71 2.91
CA SER A 23 -36.25 -17.15 2.93
C SER A 23 -37.60 -17.80 3.22
N ALA A 24 -38.47 -17.81 2.23
CA ALA A 24 -39.76 -18.50 2.27
C ALA A 24 -39.86 -19.49 1.09
N VAL A 25 -38.92 -20.43 1.03
CA VAL A 25 -39.11 -21.70 0.31
C VAL A 25 -38.56 -22.81 1.22
N TYR A 26 -39.28 -23.08 2.31
CA TYR A 26 -39.11 -24.30 3.09
C TYR A 26 -40.44 -25.05 3.06
N GLY A 27 -40.50 -26.11 2.27
CA GLY A 27 -41.64 -27.00 2.22
C GLY A 27 -41.88 -27.65 0.86
N GLN A 28 -41.03 -28.61 0.47
CA GLN A 28 -41.50 -29.94 0.09
C GLN A 28 -40.31 -30.87 -0.19
N SER A 29 -40.37 -32.00 0.49
CA SER A 29 -39.53 -33.17 0.32
C SER A 29 -39.74 -33.77 -1.06
N ASP A 30 -38.69 -33.77 -1.90
CA ASP A 30 -38.60 -34.68 -3.03
C ASP A 30 -37.21 -35.33 -3.07
N SER A 31 -37.23 -36.66 -3.09
CA SER A 31 -36.12 -37.59 -2.90
C SER A 31 -35.12 -37.64 -4.09
N ASN A 32 -34.97 -36.52 -4.80
CA ASN A 32 -33.95 -36.28 -5.84
C ASN A 32 -33.36 -34.84 -5.77
N ALA A 33 -33.66 -34.09 -4.70
CA ALA A 33 -33.29 -32.67 -4.52
C ALA A 33 -31.87 -32.41 -3.96
N GLY A 34 -30.97 -33.39 -3.97
CA GLY A 34 -29.60 -33.22 -3.45
C GLY A 34 -28.72 -32.38 -4.36
N LEU A 35 -28.65 -32.72 -5.66
CA LEU A 35 -27.68 -32.14 -6.59
C LEU A 35 -28.00 -30.68 -6.99
N GLY A 36 -29.29 -30.37 -7.23
CA GLY A 36 -29.73 -29.03 -7.65
C GLY A 36 -29.63 -27.98 -6.55
N THR A 37 -29.90 -28.36 -5.29
CA THR A 37 -29.84 -27.43 -4.14
C THR A 37 -28.41 -27.14 -3.71
N GLU A 38 -27.51 -28.12 -3.80
CA GLU A 38 -26.08 -27.94 -3.58
C GLU A 38 -25.45 -27.02 -4.64
N THR A 39 -25.81 -27.21 -5.91
CA THR A 39 -25.33 -26.37 -7.02
C THR A 39 -25.78 -24.91 -6.84
N LEU A 40 -27.05 -24.68 -6.49
CA LEU A 40 -27.56 -23.32 -6.23
C LEU A 40 -26.89 -22.68 -5.02
N ARG A 41 -26.67 -23.43 -3.93
CA ARG A 41 -25.97 -22.94 -2.74
C ARG A 41 -24.53 -22.55 -3.07
N TYR A 42 -23.85 -23.36 -3.87
CA TYR A 42 -22.50 -23.06 -4.35
C TYR A 42 -22.47 -21.79 -5.21
N LEU A 43 -23.34 -21.68 -6.21
CA LEU A 43 -23.41 -20.50 -7.08
C LEU A 43 -23.76 -19.23 -6.30
N SER A 44 -24.66 -19.33 -5.32
CA SER A 44 -24.97 -18.23 -4.42
C SER A 44 -23.74 -17.80 -3.61
N GLY A 45 -22.94 -18.75 -3.11
CA GLY A 45 -21.69 -18.46 -2.42
C GLY A 45 -20.66 -17.76 -3.31
N VAL A 46 -20.52 -18.20 -4.57
CA VAL A 46 -19.63 -17.58 -5.56
C VAL A 46 -20.07 -16.15 -5.89
N ILE A 47 -21.38 -15.92 -6.03
CA ILE A 47 -21.90 -14.57 -6.30
C ILE A 47 -21.62 -13.64 -5.11
N GLU A 48 -21.83 -14.12 -3.88
CA GLU A 48 -21.53 -13.33 -2.69
C GLU A 48 -20.03 -13.03 -2.57
N SER A 49 -19.14 -13.98 -2.86
CA SER A 49 -17.69 -13.73 -2.80
C SER A 49 -17.22 -12.66 -3.80
N ILE A 50 -17.90 -12.52 -4.94
CA ILE A 50 -17.62 -11.45 -5.92
C ILE A 50 -18.20 -10.11 -5.46
N LYS A 51 -19.35 -10.11 -4.78
CA LYS A 51 -19.99 -8.89 -4.27
C LYS A 51 -19.23 -8.26 -3.12
N THR A 52 -18.69 -9.09 -2.22
CA THR A 52 -18.05 -8.67 -0.97
C THR A 52 -16.77 -9.50 -0.77
N PRO A 53 -15.65 -9.08 -1.40
CA PRO A 53 -14.39 -9.80 -1.26
C PRO A 53 -13.91 -9.76 0.20
N LEU A 54 -13.34 -10.87 0.68
CA LEU A 54 -12.90 -11.00 2.07
C LEU A 54 -11.47 -10.50 2.30
N GLY A 55 -10.68 -10.33 1.23
CA GLY A 55 -9.27 -9.97 1.33
C GLY A 55 -8.38 -11.13 1.80
N THR A 56 -8.82 -12.38 1.57
CA THR A 56 -8.01 -13.59 1.80
C THR A 56 -7.30 -14.00 0.52
N ARG A 57 -6.37 -14.96 0.58
CA ARG A 57 -5.64 -15.39 -0.62
C ARG A 57 -6.57 -16.02 -1.66
N GLU A 58 -7.60 -16.72 -1.19
CA GLU A 58 -8.59 -17.41 -2.02
C GLU A 58 -9.66 -16.45 -2.54
N ASN A 59 -9.92 -15.36 -1.82
CA ASN A 59 -10.86 -14.31 -2.19
C ASN A 59 -10.24 -12.93 -1.97
N PRO A 60 -9.24 -12.55 -2.78
CA PRO A 60 -8.57 -11.27 -2.65
C PRO A 60 -9.51 -10.14 -3.06
N ALA A 61 -9.32 -8.97 -2.48
CA ALA A 61 -10.01 -7.77 -2.95
C ALA A 61 -9.21 -7.07 -4.04
N ARG A 62 -9.81 -6.14 -4.77
CA ARG A 62 -9.07 -5.39 -5.79
C ARG A 62 -7.99 -4.47 -5.18
N VAL A 63 -8.38 -3.69 -4.18
CA VAL A 63 -7.53 -2.79 -3.39
C VAL A 63 -8.08 -2.68 -1.97
N CYS A 64 -7.27 -2.19 -1.02
CA CYS A 64 -7.71 -2.02 0.38
C CYS A 64 -8.90 -1.07 0.52
N LYS A 65 -9.02 -0.07 -0.36
CA LYS A 65 -10.12 0.86 -0.36
C LYS A 65 -11.46 0.15 -0.58
N ASP A 66 -11.50 -0.76 -1.55
CA ASP A 66 -12.70 -1.56 -1.84
C ASP A 66 -13.08 -2.44 -0.65
N LEU A 67 -12.11 -3.03 0.06
CA LEU A 67 -12.37 -3.77 1.31
C LEU A 67 -13.05 -2.91 2.36
N LEU A 68 -12.54 -1.69 2.57
CA LEU A 68 -13.10 -0.76 3.55
C LEU A 68 -14.52 -0.33 3.20
N ASP A 69 -14.76 -0.06 1.92
CA ASP A 69 -16.05 0.39 1.41
C ASP A 69 -17.10 -0.73 1.49
N CYS A 70 -16.68 -2.00 1.44
CA CYS A 70 -17.57 -3.15 1.64
C CYS A 70 -17.76 -3.55 3.11
N HIS A 71 -16.74 -3.32 3.94
CA HIS A 71 -16.72 -3.74 5.34
C HIS A 71 -16.20 -2.61 6.23
N HIS A 72 -17.10 -1.71 6.64
CA HIS A 72 -16.77 -0.51 7.45
C HIS A 72 -16.22 -0.78 8.86
N ARG A 73 -16.01 -2.04 9.28
CA ARG A 73 -15.51 -2.43 10.61
C ARG A 73 -14.23 -3.26 10.57
N LEU A 74 -13.47 -3.17 9.48
CA LEU A 74 -12.16 -3.80 9.40
C LEU A 74 -11.13 -3.03 10.23
N ARG A 75 -10.16 -3.77 10.79
CA ARG A 75 -9.00 -3.22 11.50
C ARG A 75 -7.78 -3.30 10.61
N ASP A 76 -6.89 -2.34 10.76
CA ASP A 76 -5.62 -2.30 10.03
C ASP A 76 -4.89 -3.63 10.16
N GLY A 77 -4.29 -4.09 9.06
CA GLY A 77 -3.68 -5.40 9.04
C GLY A 77 -3.30 -5.86 7.65
N TRP A 78 -2.92 -7.14 7.58
CA TRP A 78 -2.45 -7.74 6.34
C TRP A 78 -3.57 -8.46 5.60
N PHE A 79 -3.72 -8.11 4.32
CA PHE A 79 -4.75 -8.67 3.43
C PHE A 79 -4.15 -9.03 2.09
N TRP A 80 -4.88 -9.81 1.31
CA TRP A 80 -4.55 -10.13 -0.07
C TRP A 80 -5.37 -9.29 -1.02
N ILE A 81 -4.68 -8.74 -2.02
CA ILE A 81 -5.30 -7.99 -3.09
C ILE A 81 -4.89 -8.52 -4.47
N ASP A 82 -5.79 -8.32 -5.43
CA ASP A 82 -5.61 -8.59 -6.84
C ASP A 82 -6.17 -7.42 -7.70
N PRO A 83 -5.40 -6.33 -7.86
CA PRO A 83 -5.76 -5.17 -8.66
C PRO A 83 -6.17 -5.48 -10.12
N ASN A 84 -5.58 -6.51 -10.72
CA ASN A 84 -5.83 -6.88 -12.12
C ASN A 84 -7.09 -7.74 -12.31
N LEU A 85 -7.69 -8.25 -11.22
CA LEU A 85 -8.94 -9.04 -11.17
C LEU A 85 -8.93 -10.30 -12.06
N GLY A 86 -7.73 -10.80 -12.40
CA GLY A 86 -7.52 -11.94 -13.28
C GLY A 86 -7.47 -13.26 -12.52
N CYS A 87 -6.38 -14.00 -12.72
CA CYS A 87 -6.15 -15.24 -11.98
C CYS A 87 -5.55 -14.93 -10.62
N THR A 88 -6.29 -15.18 -9.54
CA THR A 88 -5.88 -14.88 -8.15
C THR A 88 -4.56 -15.53 -7.70
N SER A 89 -3.98 -16.42 -8.51
CA SER A 89 -2.64 -16.99 -8.29
C SER A 89 -1.51 -15.95 -8.20
N ASP A 90 -1.67 -14.77 -8.81
CA ASP A 90 -0.71 -13.66 -8.77
C ASP A 90 -1.16 -12.52 -7.82
N ALA A 91 -2.20 -12.76 -7.02
CA ALA A 91 -2.56 -11.90 -5.91
C ALA A 91 -1.40 -11.79 -4.92
N PHE A 92 -1.29 -10.65 -4.25
CA PHE A 92 -0.17 -10.38 -3.35
C PHE A 92 -0.64 -9.77 -2.04
N LYS A 93 0.19 -9.93 -1.01
CA LYS A 93 -0.11 -9.53 0.35
C LYS A 93 0.33 -8.09 0.60
N VAL A 94 -0.56 -7.30 1.18
CA VAL A 94 -0.36 -5.87 1.47
C VAL A 94 -0.80 -5.56 2.89
N PHE A 95 -0.31 -4.44 3.42
CA PHE A 95 -0.88 -3.88 4.64
C PHE A 95 -1.99 -2.90 4.25
N CYS A 96 -3.22 -3.18 4.67
CA CYS A 96 -4.33 -2.25 4.54
C CYS A 96 -4.41 -1.36 5.78
N ASN A 97 -4.30 -0.06 5.57
CA ASN A 97 -4.49 0.93 6.61
C ASN A 97 -5.89 1.55 6.46
N PHE A 98 -6.87 0.96 7.15
CA PHE A 98 -8.26 1.39 7.16
C PHE A 98 -8.45 2.66 8.01
N THR A 99 -7.62 2.87 9.03
CA THR A 99 -7.60 4.14 9.78
C THR A 99 -7.15 5.33 8.91
N ALA A 100 -6.33 5.07 7.89
CA ALA A 100 -5.92 6.02 6.85
C ALA A 100 -6.79 5.93 5.57
N GLY A 101 -8.10 5.71 5.72
CA GLY A 101 -9.05 5.78 4.61
C GLY A 101 -9.05 4.58 3.66
N GLY A 102 -8.34 3.50 4.01
CA GLY A 102 -8.24 2.28 3.20
C GLY A 102 -7.01 2.25 2.30
N SER A 103 -5.91 2.87 2.71
CA SER A 103 -4.69 2.89 1.91
C SER A 103 -4.06 1.50 1.79
N THR A 104 -3.52 1.24 0.61
CA THR A 104 -2.83 -0.01 0.25
C THR A 104 -1.33 0.21 0.38
N CYS A 105 -0.71 -0.38 1.40
CA CYS A 105 0.72 -0.19 1.67
C CYS A 105 1.57 -1.41 1.32
N LEU A 106 2.52 -1.22 0.41
CA LEU A 106 3.52 -2.22 0.02
C LEU A 106 4.77 -2.05 0.89
N HIS A 107 5.17 -3.13 1.55
CA HIS A 107 6.41 -3.14 2.33
C HIS A 107 7.59 -3.55 1.43
N PRO A 108 8.78 -2.95 1.64
CA PRO A 108 9.96 -3.38 0.90
C PRO A 108 10.35 -4.80 1.34
N VAL A 109 11.03 -5.54 0.45
CA VAL A 109 11.54 -6.90 0.73
C VAL A 109 12.53 -6.91 1.90
N ALA A 110 13.21 -5.79 2.14
CA ALA A 110 14.04 -5.53 3.31
C ALA A 110 14.07 -4.03 3.57
N SER A 111 14.17 -3.61 4.84
CA SER A 111 14.20 -2.19 5.21
C SER A 111 15.38 -1.41 4.63
N ASN A 112 16.42 -2.08 4.14
CA ASN A 112 17.58 -1.45 3.49
C ASN A 112 17.59 -1.63 1.96
N LYS A 113 16.49 -2.08 1.34
CA LYS A 113 16.40 -2.31 -0.11
C LYS A 113 15.16 -1.63 -0.70
N MET A 114 15.34 -0.84 -1.76
CA MET A 114 14.26 -0.20 -2.52
C MET A 114 13.61 -1.15 -3.52
N VAL A 115 13.22 -2.34 -3.05
CA VAL A 115 12.63 -3.39 -3.88
C VAL A 115 11.33 -3.83 -3.22
N PHE A 116 10.26 -3.89 -4.01
CA PHE A 116 8.93 -4.33 -3.59
C PHE A 116 8.56 -5.55 -4.42
N ASP A 117 8.13 -6.64 -3.76
CA ASP A 117 7.82 -7.91 -4.41
C ASP A 117 6.41 -7.89 -5.05
N VAL A 118 6.24 -7.05 -6.07
CA VAL A 118 4.98 -6.88 -6.79
C VAL A 118 5.25 -6.95 -8.30
N GLY A 119 4.47 -7.79 -8.99
CA GLY A 119 4.57 -7.95 -10.44
C GLY A 119 4.28 -6.65 -11.19
N LYS A 120 4.94 -6.44 -12.34
CA LYS A 120 4.79 -5.22 -13.16
C LYS A 120 3.35 -4.90 -13.55
N VAL A 121 2.56 -5.94 -13.88
CA VAL A 121 1.15 -5.78 -14.25
C VAL A 121 0.35 -5.32 -13.03
N GLN A 122 0.51 -6.00 -11.91
CA GLN A 122 -0.17 -5.66 -10.66
C GLN A 122 0.14 -4.22 -10.22
N MET A 123 1.41 -3.80 -10.33
CA MET A 123 1.81 -2.44 -10.01
C MET A 123 1.13 -1.38 -10.90
N LYS A 124 1.00 -1.64 -12.21
CA LYS A 124 0.29 -0.74 -13.14
C LYS A 124 -1.18 -0.58 -12.79
N PHE A 125 -1.84 -1.66 -12.40
CA PHE A 125 -3.23 -1.61 -11.96
C PHE A 125 -3.36 -0.87 -10.63
N LEU A 126 -2.45 -1.08 -9.69
CA LEU A 126 -2.43 -0.32 -8.43
C LEU A 126 -2.31 1.19 -8.69
N HIS A 127 -1.42 1.61 -9.60
CA HIS A 127 -1.32 3.02 -10.02
C HIS A 127 -2.61 3.54 -10.66
N LEU A 128 -3.26 2.75 -11.53
CA LEU A 128 -4.51 3.13 -12.19
C LEU A 128 -5.67 3.29 -11.21
N LEU A 129 -5.64 2.55 -10.10
CA LEU A 129 -6.71 2.49 -9.11
C LEU A 129 -6.53 3.47 -7.95
N SER A 130 -5.39 4.15 -7.88
CA SER A 130 -5.07 5.08 -6.82
C SER A 130 -4.91 6.49 -7.35
N ALA A 131 -5.59 7.42 -6.68
CA ALA A 131 -5.52 8.84 -6.97
C ALA A 131 -4.25 9.48 -6.39
N GLU A 132 -3.69 8.91 -5.33
CA GLU A 132 -2.49 9.42 -4.71
C GLU A 132 -1.56 8.32 -4.21
N ALA A 133 -0.29 8.68 -4.00
CA ALA A 133 0.69 7.81 -3.41
C ALA A 133 1.59 8.58 -2.44
N SER A 134 2.01 7.89 -1.39
CA SER A 134 2.95 8.40 -0.39
C SER A 134 4.04 7.38 -0.11
N HIS A 135 5.25 7.86 0.16
CA HIS A 135 6.40 7.03 0.49
C HIS A 135 7.34 7.79 1.43
N SER A 136 8.05 7.08 2.28
CA SER A 136 9.06 7.70 3.14
C SER A 136 10.38 6.96 3.12
N VAL A 137 11.46 7.71 3.16
CA VAL A 137 12.82 7.18 3.29
C VAL A 137 13.50 7.90 4.45
N THR A 138 14.11 7.14 5.35
CA THR A 138 14.85 7.68 6.50
C THR A 138 16.33 7.46 6.25
N LEU A 139 17.11 8.55 6.29
CA LEU A 139 18.56 8.51 6.30
C LEU A 139 19.03 8.55 7.76
N HIS A 140 19.83 7.57 8.15
CA HIS A 140 20.52 7.53 9.44
C HIS A 140 21.98 7.89 9.25
N CYS A 141 22.53 8.67 10.17
CA CYS A 141 23.86 9.24 10.07
C CYS A 141 24.54 9.34 11.44
N LEU A 142 25.85 9.12 11.45
CA LEU A 142 26.72 9.24 12.60
C LEU A 142 27.93 10.11 12.23
N ASN A 143 28.18 11.16 13.02
CA ASN A 143 29.30 12.07 12.84
C ASN A 143 29.42 12.69 11.44
N ASP A 144 28.29 13.05 10.84
CA ASP A 144 28.31 13.60 9.49
C ASP A 144 28.88 15.02 9.48
N PRO A 145 29.91 15.33 8.67
CA PRO A 145 30.51 16.64 8.68
C PRO A 145 29.54 17.70 8.13
N PRO A 146 29.47 18.89 8.76
CA PRO A 146 28.76 20.03 8.19
C PRO A 146 29.33 20.40 6.81
N HIS A 147 28.46 20.75 5.87
CA HIS A 147 28.89 21.18 4.55
C HIS A 147 29.77 22.44 4.65
N GLY A 148 30.97 22.37 4.04
CA GLY A 148 31.91 23.50 3.96
C GLY A 148 33.19 23.36 4.79
N ALA A 149 33.39 22.23 5.50
CA ALA A 149 34.60 22.01 6.31
C ALA A 149 35.87 21.68 5.50
N VAL A 150 35.79 21.55 4.17
CA VAL A 150 36.97 21.41 3.31
C VAL A 150 36.89 22.48 2.22
N GLY A 151 37.85 23.40 2.19
CA GLY A 151 37.96 24.53 1.26
C GLY A 151 38.22 24.15 -0.20
N ALA A 152 37.57 23.10 -0.70
CA ALA A 152 37.54 22.74 -2.10
C ALA A 152 36.18 23.17 -2.67
N ALA A 153 36.20 23.93 -3.77
CA ALA A 153 35.01 24.25 -4.54
C ALA A 153 34.20 22.96 -4.79
N PRO A 154 32.86 22.99 -4.61
CA PRO A 154 32.08 21.79 -4.82
C PRO A 154 32.25 21.34 -6.27
N PRO A 155 32.59 20.06 -6.55
CA PRO A 155 32.32 19.53 -7.87
C PRO A 155 30.84 19.76 -8.16
N GLN A 156 30.53 20.19 -9.38
CA GLN A 156 29.21 20.66 -9.80
C GLN A 156 28.11 19.58 -9.66
N ASN A 157 28.48 18.37 -9.25
CA ASN A 157 27.67 17.16 -9.14
C ASN A 157 27.83 16.45 -7.77
N ALA A 158 27.81 17.17 -6.64
CA ALA A 158 27.95 16.57 -5.32
C ALA A 158 26.65 16.53 -4.49
N ALA A 159 26.24 15.30 -4.14
CA ALA A 159 25.32 14.85 -3.09
C ALA A 159 23.81 14.78 -3.41
N LEU A 160 23.19 13.69 -2.92
CA LEU A 160 21.81 13.68 -2.46
C LEU A 160 21.60 14.90 -1.56
N ARG A 161 20.91 15.93 -2.06
CA ARG A 161 20.65 17.16 -1.32
C ARG A 161 19.18 17.25 -1.03
N PHE A 162 18.79 16.77 0.14
CA PHE A 162 17.47 17.05 0.68
C PHE A 162 17.63 18.11 1.77
N ARG A 163 17.47 19.38 1.39
CA ARG A 163 17.51 20.50 2.32
C ARG A 163 16.11 20.70 2.92
N GLY A 164 15.95 20.32 4.18
CA GLY A 164 14.78 20.72 4.97
C GLY A 164 14.75 22.24 5.18
N TRP A 165 13.55 22.82 5.29
CA TRP A 165 13.35 24.24 5.62
C TRP A 165 13.98 24.63 6.96
N ASN A 166 13.93 23.68 7.89
CA ASN A 166 14.64 23.63 9.15
C ASN A 166 15.93 22.83 8.94
N LYS A 167 17.07 23.34 9.42
CA LYS A 167 18.43 22.74 9.35
C LYS A 167 18.56 21.39 10.11
N GLN A 168 17.55 20.52 10.04
CA GLN A 168 17.44 19.19 10.68
C GLN A 168 18.13 18.09 9.86
N THR A 169 19.07 18.46 9.01
CA THR A 169 19.85 17.51 8.24
C THR A 169 21.05 17.05 9.07
N CYS A 170 21.41 15.78 8.89
CA CYS A 170 22.48 14.97 9.47
C CYS A 170 23.84 15.59 9.87
N GLU A 171 24.04 16.90 9.73
CA GLU A 171 25.25 17.70 9.92
C GLU A 171 25.65 17.90 11.40
N ILE A 172 25.63 16.84 12.21
CA ILE A 172 25.96 16.87 13.63
C ILE A 172 27.11 15.90 13.92
N GLN A 173 28.13 16.39 14.61
CA GLN A 173 29.31 15.63 15.04
C GLN A 173 29.35 15.52 16.58
N ASP A 174 28.38 14.82 17.15
CA ASP A 174 28.23 14.64 18.60
C ASP A 174 28.49 13.19 19.06
N GLY A 175 28.93 12.31 18.16
CA GLY A 175 29.10 10.89 18.45
C GLY A 175 27.79 10.11 18.58
N ARG A 176 26.63 10.71 18.23
CA ARG A 176 25.32 10.08 18.30
C ARG A 176 24.73 9.89 16.91
N TRP A 177 23.84 8.91 16.82
CA TRP A 177 23.05 8.69 15.63
C TRP A 177 21.94 9.74 15.52
N HIS A 178 21.84 10.32 14.34
CA HIS A 178 20.76 11.21 13.95
C HIS A 178 20.01 10.60 12.76
N GLN A 179 18.79 11.08 12.55
CA GLN A 179 17.97 10.65 11.42
C GLN A 179 17.30 11.83 10.74
N SER A 180 17.21 11.75 9.42
CA SER A 180 16.43 12.66 8.59
C SER A 180 15.41 11.84 7.80
N ARG A 181 14.12 12.09 8.03
CA ARG A 181 13.01 11.41 7.34
C ARG A 181 12.49 12.26 6.18
N PHE A 182 12.53 11.71 4.98
CA PHE A 182 12.00 12.32 3.76
C PHE A 182 10.64 11.72 3.46
N PHE A 183 9.62 12.57 3.43
CA PHE A 183 8.24 12.18 3.10
C PHE A 183 7.89 12.71 1.71
N PHE A 184 7.49 11.81 0.82
CA PHE A 184 7.08 12.09 -0.54
C PHE A 184 5.59 11.82 -0.66
N HIS A 185 4.86 12.79 -1.20
CA HIS A 185 3.42 12.69 -1.47
C HIS A 185 3.14 13.25 -2.86
N THR A 186 2.30 12.57 -3.63
CA THR A 186 1.97 12.97 -5.00
C THR A 186 0.56 12.53 -5.36
N GLN A 187 -0.11 13.34 -6.18
CA GLN A 187 -1.38 13.01 -6.84
C GLN A 187 -1.16 12.26 -8.17
N ASP A 188 0.10 12.02 -8.56
CA ASP A 188 0.45 11.14 -9.66
C ASP A 188 1.13 9.88 -9.10
N SER A 189 0.31 8.87 -8.82
CA SER A 189 0.73 7.63 -8.16
C SER A 189 1.88 6.92 -8.87
N ARG A 190 2.07 7.14 -10.18
CA ARG A 190 3.11 6.54 -11.03
C ARG A 190 4.53 7.03 -10.71
N GLN A 191 4.67 8.11 -9.95
CA GLN A 191 5.98 8.65 -9.55
C GLN A 191 6.59 7.92 -8.34
N LEU A 192 5.83 7.03 -7.70
CA LEU A 192 6.27 6.19 -6.59
C LEU A 192 6.15 4.72 -6.97
N PRO A 193 6.86 3.79 -6.32
CA PRO A 193 7.82 3.97 -5.24
C PRO A 193 9.14 4.59 -5.70
N ILE A 194 9.92 5.02 -4.71
CA ILE A 194 11.33 5.34 -4.92
C ILE A 194 12.06 4.01 -5.05
N VAL A 195 12.70 3.80 -6.20
CA VAL A 195 13.39 2.54 -6.55
C VAL A 195 14.91 2.65 -6.49
N ASP A 196 15.44 3.87 -6.45
CA ASP A 196 16.87 4.13 -6.40
C ASP A 196 17.18 5.47 -5.74
N ILE A 197 18.35 5.53 -5.12
CA ILE A 197 18.94 6.73 -4.54
C ILE A 197 20.41 6.73 -4.94
N GLN A 198 20.83 7.73 -5.71
CA GLN A 198 22.22 7.87 -6.14
C GLN A 198 23.12 8.32 -4.97
N GLU A 199 23.66 7.36 -4.23
CA GLU A 199 24.66 7.64 -3.21
C GLU A 199 25.99 8.08 -3.87
N PHE A 200 26.53 9.21 -3.42
CA PHE A 200 27.86 9.67 -3.80
C PHE A 200 28.88 9.27 -2.73
N PRO A 201 30.12 8.90 -3.10
CA PRO A 201 31.12 8.47 -2.14
C PRO A 201 31.44 9.61 -1.16
N THR A 202 31.19 9.36 0.13
CA THR A 202 31.73 10.17 1.21
C THR A 202 33.25 10.03 1.21
N SER A 203 33.95 11.17 1.25
CA SER A 203 35.35 11.20 1.68
C SER A 203 35.40 10.54 3.06
N ARG A 204 35.97 9.33 3.12
CA ARG A 204 36.04 8.52 4.34
C ARG A 204 36.95 9.23 5.34
N SER A 205 36.36 10.00 6.23
CA SER A 205 36.82 9.97 7.61
C SER A 205 36.45 8.58 8.15
N ASN A 206 37.36 7.88 8.82
CA ASN A 206 37.11 6.54 9.36
C ASN A 206 36.00 6.48 10.44
N SER A 207 35.40 7.62 10.81
CA SER A 207 34.43 7.76 11.89
C SER A 207 33.00 8.17 11.47
N SER A 208 32.75 8.41 10.17
CA SER A 208 31.41 8.77 9.68
C SER A 208 30.70 7.57 9.05
N GLU A 209 29.49 7.29 9.53
CA GLU A 209 28.67 6.17 9.07
C GLU A 209 27.28 6.64 8.64
N ARG A 210 26.71 6.00 7.63
CA ARG A 210 25.37 6.28 7.12
C ARG A 210 24.70 5.00 6.67
N TYR A 211 23.38 4.91 6.85
CA TYR A 211 22.56 3.86 6.25
C TYR A 211 21.15 4.39 5.97
N ILE A 212 20.45 3.71 5.07
CA ILE A 212 19.10 4.10 4.63
C ILE A 212 18.09 3.06 5.12
N GLU A 213 16.95 3.56 5.60
CA GLU A 213 15.77 2.79 5.93
C GLU A 213 14.60 3.17 5.03
N ILE A 214 14.02 2.18 4.37
CA ILE A 214 12.91 2.29 3.42
C ILE A 214 11.62 1.97 4.16
N SER A 215 10.71 2.93 4.23
CA SER A 215 9.35 2.73 4.76
C SER A 215 8.43 2.13 3.68
N PRO A 216 7.23 1.65 4.03
CA PRO A 216 6.24 1.23 3.05
C PRO A 216 5.85 2.36 2.09
N VAL A 217 5.56 2.02 0.84
CA VAL A 217 4.87 2.91 -0.11
C VAL A 217 3.38 2.63 -0.03
N CYS A 218 2.56 3.68 0.12
CA CYS A 218 1.12 3.56 0.28
C CYS A 218 0.38 4.25 -0.86
N PHE A 219 -0.70 3.61 -1.32
CA PHE A 219 -1.54 4.04 -2.43
C PHE A 219 -2.99 4.20 -1.96
N LEU A 220 -3.64 5.30 -2.32
CA LEU A 220 -5.04 5.58 -1.99
C LEU A 220 -5.81 6.01 -3.24
#